data_AF-A0A3A8K652-F1
#
_entry.id   AF-A0A3A8K652-F1
#
_cell.length_a   1.000
_cell.length_b   1.000
_cell.length_c   1.000
_cell.angle_alpha   90.00
_cell.angle_beta   90.00
_cell.angle_gamma   90.00
#
_symmetry.space_group_name_H-M   'P 1'
#
loop_
_entity.id
_entity.type
_entity.pdbx_description
1 polymer ?
#
loop_
_entity_poly.entity_id
_entity_poly.type
_entity_poly.pdbx_seq_one_letter_code
_entity_poly.pdbx_strand_id
1 'polypeptide(L)'
;MALSVPEGYEPLQAQRLPGYLAGIAHLAARLGGRPEHWRVQEVSDGNVNQVFRVHGPDGDVCVKQSLPYVRLVGESWPLTLERIHFEHLALLEHGRHTGRRVPEVLHYDARLFLLVVECLTPHLILREGMTAGLRYPRLAGHLADFLARSLFFTSSLALPAEAKKAGVAAFCANTAMCRIMEDMVFTEPYQVHPRNRWTSPALDGLAAEVREDVPLKLAASRLKRHYLDTTEALLHGDLHTGSIMVTQEDTRIIDQEFAFYGPMAFDVGSLLAHLLLNFFSQDGHSTAEAPRDAYASWVLETVEAWWSSFHDTFLQLWEEQGHGAGDPSALFTTPTGRAALQAERRAFLQRLWEQGVAYAGAELLRRIFGLAHTLDLERIQDVDRRATCEARCVQLARSLLVEPGRYRSVFDVTAAAREVGAGAPRRQVG
;
A
#
# COMPACT_ATOMS: atom_id res chain seq x y z
N MET A 1 15.54 -27.90 6.75
CA MET A 1 15.81 -28.31 5.35
C MET A 1 16.25 -27.06 4.62
N ALA A 2 17.32 -27.12 3.80
CA ALA A 2 17.71 -25.97 2.99
C ALA A 2 16.60 -25.62 1.98
N LEU A 3 16.29 -24.34 1.83
CA LEU A 3 15.30 -23.88 0.86
C LEU A 3 15.81 -24.13 -0.56
N SER A 4 14.96 -24.71 -1.42
CA SER A 4 15.31 -24.97 -2.81
C SER A 4 15.41 -23.65 -3.57
N VAL A 5 16.53 -23.44 -4.29
CA VAL A 5 16.75 -22.28 -5.15
C VAL A 5 17.11 -22.71 -6.58
N PRO A 6 16.78 -21.92 -7.61
CA PRO A 6 17.14 -22.24 -8.99
C PRO A 6 18.65 -22.29 -9.22
N GLU A 7 19.07 -23.04 -10.24
CA GLU A 7 20.48 -23.10 -10.62
C GLU A 7 21.03 -21.71 -10.96
N GLY A 8 22.16 -21.36 -10.36
CA GLY A 8 22.83 -20.10 -10.61
C GLY A 8 22.24 -18.89 -9.88
N TYR A 9 21.25 -19.08 -9.01
CA TYR A 9 20.86 -18.09 -8.02
C TYR A 9 21.79 -18.13 -6.81
N GLU A 10 22.16 -16.96 -6.31
CA GLU A 10 22.82 -16.78 -5.02
C GLU A 10 22.41 -15.44 -4.40
N PRO A 11 22.21 -15.38 -3.06
CA PRO A 11 21.98 -14.10 -2.39
C PRO A 11 23.28 -13.27 -2.43
N LEU A 12 23.19 -12.07 -2.99
CA LEU A 12 24.32 -11.15 -3.05
C LEU A 12 24.57 -10.51 -1.68
N GLN A 13 25.83 -10.51 -1.27
CA GLN A 13 26.29 -9.84 -0.07
C GLN A 13 26.89 -8.48 -0.41
N ALA A 14 26.92 -7.57 0.57
CA ALA A 14 27.44 -6.22 0.41
C ALA A 14 28.86 -6.18 -0.21
N GLN A 15 29.71 -7.15 0.09
CA GLN A 15 31.08 -7.25 -0.39
C GLN A 15 31.17 -7.64 -1.88
N ARG A 16 30.19 -8.37 -2.41
CA ARG A 16 30.17 -8.85 -3.81
C ARG A 16 29.44 -7.89 -4.74
N LEU A 17 28.58 -7.05 -4.18
CA LEU A 17 27.71 -6.14 -4.94
C LEU A 17 28.49 -5.16 -5.83
N PRO A 18 29.61 -4.53 -5.40
CA PRO A 18 30.38 -3.64 -6.27
C PRO A 18 30.95 -4.35 -7.50
N GLY A 19 31.47 -5.58 -7.33
CA GLY A 19 32.00 -6.37 -8.44
C GLY A 19 30.91 -6.76 -9.45
N TYR A 20 29.73 -7.15 -8.96
CA TYR A 20 28.57 -7.46 -9.81
C TYR A 20 28.12 -6.22 -10.62
N LEU A 21 27.91 -5.08 -9.93
CA LEU A 21 27.44 -3.84 -10.57
C LEU A 21 28.47 -3.25 -11.55
N ALA A 22 29.77 -3.39 -11.27
CA ALA A 22 30.83 -2.97 -12.19
C ALA A 22 30.87 -3.77 -13.50
N GLY A 23 30.34 -5.00 -13.48
CA GLY A 23 30.18 -5.83 -14.69
C GLY A 23 29.07 -5.34 -15.63
N ILE A 24 28.24 -4.38 -15.19
CA ILE A 24 27.10 -3.87 -15.94
C ILE A 24 27.40 -2.43 -16.36
N ALA A 25 27.72 -2.24 -17.64
CA ALA A 25 28.32 -0.99 -18.16
C ALA A 25 27.54 0.30 -17.78
N HIS A 26 26.22 0.30 -17.90
CA HIS A 26 25.42 1.49 -17.59
C HIS A 26 25.30 1.77 -16.08
N LEU A 27 25.34 0.74 -15.24
CA LEU A 27 25.35 0.91 -13.79
C LEU A 27 26.73 1.40 -13.30
N ALA A 28 27.80 0.84 -13.85
CA ALA A 28 29.16 1.30 -13.60
C ALA A 28 29.34 2.77 -14.00
N ALA A 29 28.81 3.18 -15.16
CA ALA A 29 28.83 4.56 -15.60
C ALA A 29 28.00 5.50 -14.69
N ARG A 30 26.85 5.03 -14.17
CA ARG A 30 26.01 5.81 -13.26
C ARG A 30 26.65 6.01 -11.88
N LEU A 31 27.31 4.98 -11.36
CA LEU A 31 27.98 5.03 -10.06
C LEU A 31 29.30 5.82 -10.15
N GLY A 32 30.02 5.69 -11.27
CA GLY A 32 31.28 6.38 -11.51
C GLY A 32 32.45 5.81 -10.71
N GLY A 33 33.67 6.28 -11.02
CA GLY A 33 34.89 5.85 -10.31
C GLY A 33 35.16 4.34 -10.36
N ARG A 34 35.88 3.84 -9.33
CA ARG A 34 36.23 2.42 -9.21
C ARG A 34 35.34 1.71 -8.17
N PRO A 35 34.97 0.44 -8.38
CA PRO A 35 34.07 -0.28 -7.48
C PRO A 35 34.62 -0.44 -6.06
N GLU A 36 35.94 -0.45 -5.86
CA GLU A 36 36.55 -0.52 -4.52
C GLU A 36 36.26 0.71 -3.65
N HIS A 37 35.84 1.83 -4.26
CA HIS A 37 35.50 3.06 -3.57
C HIS A 37 33.99 3.21 -3.32
N TRP A 38 33.17 2.31 -3.86
CA TRP A 38 31.73 2.36 -3.64
C TRP A 38 31.40 1.95 -2.21
N ARG A 39 30.47 2.68 -1.59
CA ARG A 39 29.97 2.35 -0.26
C ARG A 39 28.65 1.62 -0.39
N VAL A 40 28.57 0.43 0.18
CA VAL A 40 27.35 -0.38 0.21
C VAL A 40 26.76 -0.33 1.61
N GLN A 41 25.51 0.09 1.71
CA GLN A 41 24.74 0.10 2.95
C GLN A 41 23.50 -0.77 2.78
N GLU A 42 23.33 -1.78 3.63
CA GLU A 42 22.06 -2.49 3.71
C GLU A 42 21.02 -1.60 4.38
N VAL A 43 19.86 -1.44 3.74
CA VAL A 43 18.72 -0.63 4.21
C VAL A 43 17.42 -1.42 4.20
N SER A 44 17.52 -2.71 4.49
CA SER A 44 16.39 -3.63 4.51
C SER A 44 15.45 -3.33 5.72
N ASP A 45 14.63 -2.30 5.62
CA ASP A 45 13.58 -1.95 6.59
C ASP A 45 12.23 -2.66 6.28
N GLY A 46 12.06 -3.14 5.06
CA GLY A 46 10.91 -3.93 4.60
C GLY A 46 10.89 -5.41 5.05
N ASN A 47 9.73 -6.04 4.86
CA ASN A 47 9.41 -7.36 5.42
C ASN A 47 9.89 -8.56 4.58
N VAL A 48 10.14 -8.39 3.29
CA VAL A 48 10.18 -9.51 2.33
C VAL A 48 11.46 -9.58 1.51
N ASN A 49 12.09 -8.47 1.16
CA ASN A 49 13.31 -8.45 0.34
C ASN A 49 14.51 -7.89 1.10
N GLN A 50 15.70 -8.17 0.56
CA GLN A 50 16.92 -7.48 0.96
C GLN A 50 17.13 -6.27 0.04
N VAL A 51 17.54 -5.13 0.62
CA VAL A 51 17.76 -3.88 -0.10
C VAL A 51 19.10 -3.29 0.29
N PHE A 52 19.91 -2.93 -0.72
CA PHE A 52 21.18 -2.24 -0.56
C PHE A 52 21.14 -0.88 -1.27
N ARG A 53 21.66 0.16 -0.61
CA ARG A 53 22.06 1.40 -1.25
C ARG A 53 23.53 1.30 -1.61
N VAL A 54 23.85 1.59 -2.87
CA VAL A 54 25.21 1.62 -3.36
C VAL A 54 25.54 3.05 -3.77
N HIS A 55 26.50 3.64 -3.07
CA HIS A 55 26.96 5.00 -3.26
C HIS A 55 28.24 5.00 -4.09
N GLY A 56 28.17 5.60 -5.27
CA GLY A 56 29.32 5.90 -6.11
C GLY A 56 29.67 7.39 -6.10
N PRO A 57 30.83 7.79 -6.64
CA PRO A 57 31.20 9.20 -6.76
C PRO A 57 30.24 10.05 -7.60
N ASP A 58 29.66 9.46 -8.66
CA ASP A 58 28.85 10.20 -9.65
C ASP A 58 27.34 10.03 -9.41
N GLY A 59 26.95 9.04 -8.61
CA GLY A 59 25.55 8.77 -8.31
C GLY A 59 25.32 7.56 -7.43
N ASP A 60 24.05 7.34 -7.11
CA ASP A 60 23.59 6.27 -6.23
C ASP A 60 22.59 5.35 -6.97
N VAL A 61 22.54 4.08 -6.54
CA VAL A 61 21.49 3.12 -6.92
C VAL A 61 20.97 2.34 -5.72
N CYS A 62 19.72 1.89 -5.79
CA CYS A 62 19.16 0.92 -4.86
C CYS A 62 19.09 -0.44 -5.54
N VAL A 63 19.60 -1.48 -4.87
CA VAL A 63 19.55 -2.87 -5.33
C VAL A 63 18.64 -3.66 -4.41
N LYS A 64 17.58 -4.22 -4.97
CA LYS A 64 16.61 -5.06 -4.28
C LYS A 64 16.74 -6.49 -4.79
N GLN A 65 16.83 -7.45 -3.87
CA GLN A 65 16.91 -8.86 -4.22
C GLN A 65 15.92 -9.67 -3.39
N SER A 66 15.21 -10.59 -4.05
CA SER A 66 14.38 -11.56 -3.35
C SER A 66 15.21 -12.66 -2.72
N LEU A 67 14.85 -13.00 -1.48
CA LEU A 67 15.33 -14.17 -0.74
C LEU A 67 14.27 -15.28 -0.79
N PRO A 68 14.63 -16.57 -0.66
CA PRO A 68 13.68 -17.68 -0.78
C PRO A 68 12.74 -17.84 0.43
N TYR A 69 12.60 -16.79 1.25
CA TYR A 69 11.80 -16.73 2.47
C TYR A 69 11.33 -15.30 2.76
N VAL A 70 10.34 -15.17 3.65
CA VAL A 70 9.90 -13.88 4.20
C VAL A 70 10.98 -13.35 5.16
N ARG A 71 11.66 -12.27 4.79
CA ARG A 71 12.78 -11.71 5.58
C ARG A 71 12.41 -11.42 7.04
N LEU A 72 11.20 -10.90 7.31
CA LEU A 72 10.71 -10.58 8.65
C LEU A 72 10.68 -11.80 9.59
N VAL A 73 10.44 -13.00 9.03
CA VAL A 73 10.26 -14.24 9.80
C VAL A 73 11.45 -15.20 9.65
N GLY A 74 12.23 -15.04 8.59
CA GLY A 74 13.38 -15.90 8.27
C GLY A 74 12.99 -17.18 7.55
N GLU A 75 13.93 -18.12 7.46
CA GLU A 75 13.83 -19.34 6.65
C GLU A 75 12.65 -20.27 7.04
N SER A 76 12.05 -20.05 8.21
CA SER A 76 10.86 -20.79 8.66
C SER A 76 9.60 -20.50 7.83
N TRP A 77 9.60 -19.43 7.03
CA TRP A 77 8.51 -19.10 6.12
C TRP A 77 9.02 -18.93 4.67
N PRO A 78 9.03 -20.01 3.87
CA PRO A 78 9.43 -19.97 2.47
C PRO A 78 8.59 -19.00 1.64
N LEU A 79 9.21 -18.31 0.69
CA LEU A 79 8.56 -17.38 -0.22
C LEU A 79 9.22 -17.41 -1.60
N THR A 80 8.42 -17.37 -2.67
CA THR A 80 8.91 -17.41 -4.05
C THR A 80 9.83 -16.22 -4.36
N LEU A 81 10.95 -16.49 -5.02
CA LEU A 81 11.87 -15.47 -5.52
C LEU A 81 11.24 -14.60 -6.62
N GLU A 82 10.22 -15.11 -7.32
CA GLU A 82 9.59 -14.45 -8.47
C GLU A 82 8.89 -13.13 -8.13
N ARG A 83 8.65 -12.82 -6.85
CA ARG A 83 8.00 -11.56 -6.44
C ARG A 83 8.68 -10.29 -7.00
N ILE A 84 10.01 -10.31 -7.13
CA ILE A 84 10.77 -9.21 -7.74
C ILE A 84 10.50 -9.03 -9.24
N HIS A 85 10.10 -10.10 -9.94
CA HIS A 85 9.68 -10.03 -11.34
C HIS A 85 8.40 -9.22 -11.46
N PHE A 86 7.41 -9.48 -10.59
CA PHE A 86 6.16 -8.73 -10.58
C PHE A 86 6.35 -7.28 -10.17
N GLU A 87 7.26 -7.00 -9.23
CA GLU A 87 7.66 -5.63 -8.91
C GLU A 87 8.27 -4.91 -10.11
N HIS A 88 9.19 -5.57 -10.82
CA HIS A 88 9.78 -5.05 -12.05
C HIS A 88 8.69 -4.71 -13.09
N LEU A 89 7.76 -5.63 -13.35
CA LEU A 89 6.66 -5.40 -14.30
C LEU A 89 5.75 -4.26 -13.85
N ALA A 90 5.41 -4.20 -12.56
CA ALA A 90 4.52 -3.18 -12.01
C ALA A 90 5.14 -1.79 -12.04
N LEU A 91 6.43 -1.66 -11.71
CA LEU A 91 7.16 -0.40 -11.80
C LEU A 91 7.23 0.13 -13.24
N LEU A 92 7.46 -0.76 -14.21
CA LEU A 92 7.42 -0.37 -15.62
C LEU A 92 6.01 0.08 -16.03
N GLU A 93 4.97 -0.68 -15.69
CA GLU A 93 3.60 -0.35 -16.10
C GLU A 93 3.07 0.93 -15.42
N HIS A 94 3.21 1.05 -14.10
CA HIS A 94 2.80 2.26 -13.39
C HIS A 94 3.67 3.47 -13.79
N GLY A 95 4.96 3.28 -14.08
CA GLY A 95 5.85 4.35 -14.54
C GLY A 95 5.43 4.95 -15.89
N ARG A 96 4.78 4.18 -16.77
CA ARG A 96 4.25 4.69 -18.04
C ARG A 96 3.13 5.72 -17.85
N HIS A 97 2.35 5.57 -16.78
CA HIS A 97 1.12 6.34 -16.58
C HIS A 97 1.26 7.46 -15.56
N THR A 98 2.21 7.32 -14.63
CA THR A 98 2.31 8.19 -13.43
C THR A 98 3.49 9.15 -13.48
N GLY A 99 4.17 9.27 -14.62
CA GLY A 99 5.37 10.09 -14.75
C GLY A 99 6.46 9.64 -13.77
N ARG A 100 7.10 10.59 -13.07
CA ARG A 100 8.15 10.28 -12.07
C ARG A 100 7.58 9.96 -10.68
N ARG A 101 6.44 9.29 -10.54
CA ARG A 101 5.87 8.92 -9.23
C ARG A 101 6.34 7.55 -8.72
N VAL A 102 7.01 6.77 -9.54
CA VAL A 102 7.70 5.53 -9.16
C VAL A 102 9.20 5.68 -9.39
N PRO A 103 10.06 4.87 -8.77
CA PRO A 103 11.47 4.89 -9.09
C PRO A 103 11.74 4.37 -10.50
N GLU A 104 12.70 4.98 -11.19
CA GLU A 104 13.22 4.48 -12.47
C GLU A 104 13.83 3.08 -12.29
N VAL A 105 13.42 2.14 -13.13
CA VAL A 105 14.05 0.81 -13.25
C VAL A 105 15.33 0.94 -14.05
N LEU A 106 16.47 0.62 -13.44
CA LEU A 106 17.79 0.72 -14.06
C LEU A 106 18.29 -0.62 -14.59
N HIS A 107 17.98 -1.72 -13.92
CA HIS A 107 18.39 -3.06 -14.34
C HIS A 107 17.51 -4.13 -13.69
N TYR A 108 17.28 -5.22 -14.41
CA TYR A 108 16.60 -6.40 -13.91
C TYR A 108 17.38 -7.66 -14.32
N ASP A 109 17.71 -8.49 -13.35
CA ASP A 109 18.38 -9.77 -13.54
C ASP A 109 17.44 -10.89 -13.07
N ALA A 110 16.83 -11.58 -14.04
CA ALA A 110 15.89 -12.66 -13.79
C ALA A 110 16.55 -13.91 -13.16
N ARG A 111 17.87 -14.10 -13.35
CA ARG A 111 18.59 -15.26 -12.80
C ARG A 111 18.89 -15.05 -11.32
N LEU A 112 19.27 -13.83 -10.94
CA LEU A 112 19.54 -13.48 -9.55
C LEU A 112 18.32 -12.98 -8.77
N PHE A 113 17.16 -12.84 -9.43
CA PHE A 113 15.96 -12.22 -8.85
C PHE A 113 16.30 -10.87 -8.21
N LEU A 114 16.95 -10.04 -9.02
CA LEU A 114 17.54 -8.78 -8.59
C LEU A 114 17.02 -7.64 -9.47
N LEU A 115 16.65 -6.55 -8.81
CA LEU A 115 16.18 -5.32 -9.41
C LEU A 115 17.04 -4.16 -8.93
N VAL A 116 17.58 -3.39 -9.86
CA VAL A 116 18.28 -2.13 -9.57
C VAL A 116 17.38 -0.99 -9.99
N VAL A 117 17.11 -0.07 -9.06
CA VAL A 117 16.28 1.12 -9.28
C VAL A 117 17.03 2.39 -8.91
N GLU A 118 16.53 3.55 -9.32
CA GLU A 118 17.07 4.84 -8.85
C GLU A 118 17.04 4.92 -7.32
N CYS A 119 18.12 5.42 -6.72
CA CYS A 119 18.15 5.70 -5.29
C CYS A 119 17.43 7.04 -5.02
N LEU A 120 16.39 6.99 -4.19
CA LEU A 120 15.56 8.15 -3.84
C LEU A 120 16.16 8.94 -2.67
N THR A 121 17.25 9.64 -2.91
CA THR A 121 17.86 10.58 -1.96
C THR A 121 17.41 12.01 -2.31
N PRO A 122 16.97 12.87 -1.36
CA PRO A 122 16.97 12.73 0.09
C PRO A 122 15.63 12.27 0.70
N HIS A 123 14.82 11.49 -0.02
CA HIS A 123 13.48 11.11 0.44
C HIS A 123 13.52 10.29 1.73
N LEU A 124 12.51 10.50 2.58
CA LEU A 124 12.24 9.71 3.78
C LEU A 124 11.05 8.80 3.55
N ILE A 125 10.98 7.66 4.22
CA ILE A 125 9.75 6.87 4.26
C ILE A 125 8.66 7.71 4.93
N LEU A 126 7.50 7.85 4.27
CA LEU A 126 6.40 8.70 4.69
C LEU A 126 5.93 8.35 6.10
N ARG A 127 5.83 7.06 6.44
CA ARG A 127 5.48 6.60 7.80
C ARG A 127 6.39 7.21 8.87
N GLU A 128 7.70 7.28 8.62
CA GLU A 128 8.65 7.84 9.58
C GLU A 128 8.46 9.35 9.72
N GLY A 129 8.33 10.04 8.58
CA GLY A 129 8.05 11.47 8.56
C GLY A 129 6.75 11.83 9.29
N MET A 130 5.69 11.04 9.08
CA MET A 130 4.41 11.28 9.72
C MET A 130 4.41 10.94 11.21
N THR A 131 5.15 9.91 11.63
CA THR A 131 5.37 9.61 13.05
C THR A 131 6.14 10.75 13.74
N ALA A 132 7.07 11.39 13.04
CA ALA A 132 7.77 12.58 13.52
C ALA A 132 6.89 13.86 13.49
N GLY A 133 5.74 13.82 12.83
CA GLY A 133 4.83 14.95 12.59
C GLY A 133 5.34 15.97 11.59
N LEU A 134 6.07 15.51 10.58
CA LEU A 134 6.42 16.31 9.42
C LEU A 134 5.21 16.42 8.49
N ARG A 135 4.91 17.64 8.05
CA ARG A 135 3.87 17.92 7.06
C ARG A 135 4.47 17.87 5.66
N TYR A 136 3.69 17.41 4.70
CA TYR A 136 4.07 17.26 3.30
C TYR A 136 3.02 17.93 2.41
N PRO A 137 3.20 19.22 2.03
CA PRO A 137 2.16 20.02 1.38
C PRO A 137 1.61 19.43 0.08
N ARG A 138 2.46 18.71 -0.67
CA ARG A 138 2.11 18.14 -1.99
C ARG A 138 1.53 16.72 -1.91
N LEU A 139 1.50 16.12 -0.72
CA LEU A 139 1.22 14.70 -0.54
C LEU A 139 -0.13 14.28 -1.11
N ALA A 140 -1.21 14.96 -0.73
CA ALA A 140 -2.56 14.62 -1.15
C ALA A 140 -2.71 14.59 -2.68
N GLY A 141 -2.24 15.65 -3.36
CA GLY A 141 -2.31 15.77 -4.81
C GLY A 141 -1.45 14.72 -5.53
N HIS A 142 -0.24 14.44 -5.04
CA HIS A 142 0.62 13.41 -5.65
C HIS A 142 0.08 11.99 -5.48
N LEU A 143 -0.49 11.67 -4.31
CA LEU A 143 -1.13 10.36 -4.08
C LEU A 143 -2.36 10.20 -4.96
N ALA A 144 -3.16 11.25 -5.11
CA ALA A 144 -4.33 11.26 -5.97
C ALA A 144 -3.96 11.03 -7.43
N ASP A 145 -2.95 11.76 -7.93
CA ASP A 145 -2.45 11.63 -9.30
C ASP A 145 -1.91 10.24 -9.60
N PHE A 146 -1.08 9.68 -8.69
CA PHE A 146 -0.57 8.31 -8.84
C PHE A 146 -1.70 7.29 -8.92
N LEU A 147 -2.59 7.26 -7.91
CA LEU A 147 -3.68 6.27 -7.82
C LEU A 147 -4.68 6.39 -8.97
N ALA A 148 -5.08 7.62 -9.33
CA ALA A 148 -6.04 7.82 -10.40
C ALA A 148 -5.49 7.29 -11.73
N ARG A 149 -4.23 7.59 -12.04
CA ARG A 149 -3.60 7.18 -13.29
C ARG A 149 -3.26 5.70 -13.31
N SER A 150 -2.63 5.17 -12.26
CA SER A 150 -2.25 3.75 -12.22
C SER A 150 -3.46 2.83 -12.34
N LEU A 151 -4.54 3.13 -11.62
CA LEU A 151 -5.76 2.33 -11.64
C LEU A 151 -6.54 2.52 -12.95
N PHE A 152 -6.72 3.77 -13.41
CA PHE A 152 -7.50 4.05 -14.61
C PHE A 152 -6.85 3.43 -15.86
N PHE A 153 -5.57 3.72 -16.11
CA PHE A 153 -4.90 3.32 -17.36
C PHE A 153 -4.59 1.82 -17.43
N THR A 154 -4.72 1.08 -16.34
CA THR A 154 -4.58 -0.38 -16.31
C THR A 154 -5.94 -1.10 -16.22
N SER A 155 -7.05 -0.36 -16.27
CA SER A 155 -8.40 -0.90 -16.23
C SER A 155 -9.00 -1.11 -17.61
N SER A 156 -10.12 -1.85 -17.66
CA SER A 156 -10.92 -1.97 -18.89
C SER A 156 -11.52 -0.64 -19.35
N LEU A 157 -11.53 0.42 -18.51
CA LEU A 157 -12.02 1.75 -18.89
C LEU A 157 -11.08 2.44 -19.89
N ALA A 158 -9.78 2.12 -19.85
CA ALA A 158 -8.76 2.68 -20.74
C ALA A 158 -8.19 1.66 -21.73
N LEU A 159 -8.09 0.38 -21.32
CA LEU A 159 -7.46 -0.67 -22.12
C LEU A 159 -8.45 -1.41 -23.03
N PRO A 160 -8.02 -1.83 -24.24
CA PRO A 160 -8.73 -2.86 -24.98
C PRO A 160 -8.67 -4.20 -24.25
N ALA A 161 -9.64 -5.08 -24.54
CA ALA A 161 -9.83 -6.32 -23.79
C ALA A 161 -8.63 -7.27 -23.89
N GLU A 162 -7.95 -7.30 -25.04
CA GLU A 162 -6.77 -8.12 -25.29
C GLU A 162 -5.60 -7.70 -24.39
N ALA A 163 -5.32 -6.40 -24.34
CA ALA A 163 -4.25 -5.85 -23.49
C ALA A 163 -4.57 -6.09 -22.01
N LYS A 164 -5.82 -5.86 -21.60
CA LYS A 164 -6.27 -6.13 -20.23
C LYS A 164 -6.06 -7.60 -19.85
N LYS A 165 -6.50 -8.54 -20.71
CA LYS A 165 -6.35 -9.98 -20.47
C LYS A 165 -4.90 -10.44 -20.46
N ALA A 166 -4.06 -9.87 -21.32
CA ALA A 166 -2.62 -10.15 -21.32
C ALA A 166 -1.97 -9.69 -20.00
N GLY A 167 -2.34 -8.51 -19.51
CA GLY A 167 -1.91 -8.03 -18.18
C GLY A 167 -2.36 -8.96 -17.06
N VAL A 168 -3.64 -9.33 -17.02
CA VAL A 168 -4.16 -10.29 -16.04
C VAL A 168 -3.35 -11.59 -16.06
N ALA A 169 -3.14 -12.18 -17.25
CA ALA A 169 -2.37 -13.41 -17.40
C ALA A 169 -0.93 -13.29 -16.89
N ALA A 170 -0.25 -12.15 -17.15
CA ALA A 170 1.12 -11.91 -16.71
C ALA A 170 1.24 -11.87 -15.17
N PHE A 171 0.24 -11.34 -14.47
CA PHE A 171 0.28 -11.20 -13.01
C PHE A 171 -0.45 -12.31 -12.24
N CYS A 172 -1.23 -13.17 -12.90
CA CYS A 172 -1.91 -14.31 -12.26
C CYS A 172 -0.96 -15.24 -11.49
N ALA A 173 0.32 -15.30 -11.88
CA ALA A 173 1.32 -16.12 -11.22
C ALA A 173 1.80 -15.57 -9.86
N ASN A 174 1.47 -14.31 -9.50
CA ASN A 174 1.86 -13.70 -8.21
C ASN A 174 1.06 -14.22 -7.00
N THR A 175 0.71 -15.51 -7.02
CA THR A 175 -0.17 -16.20 -6.09
C THR A 175 0.36 -16.22 -4.66
N ALA A 176 1.68 -16.37 -4.47
CA ALA A 176 2.28 -16.42 -3.14
C ALA A 176 2.15 -15.08 -2.40
N MET A 177 2.29 -13.96 -3.11
CA MET A 177 2.12 -12.62 -2.56
C MET A 177 0.64 -12.31 -2.30
N CYS A 178 -0.24 -12.69 -3.23
CA CYS A 178 -1.70 -12.59 -3.01
C CYS A 178 -2.14 -13.37 -1.77
N ARG A 179 -1.63 -14.60 -1.60
CA ARG A 179 -1.95 -15.46 -0.44
C ARG A 179 -1.55 -14.83 0.89
N ILE A 180 -0.44 -14.10 0.95
CA ILE A 180 -0.05 -13.36 2.17
C ILE A 180 -1.14 -12.36 2.54
N MET A 181 -1.69 -11.60 1.59
CA MET A 181 -2.79 -10.66 1.85
C MET A 181 -4.10 -11.39 2.19
N GLU A 182 -4.43 -12.45 1.44
CA GLU A 182 -5.60 -13.31 1.69
C GLU A 182 -5.64 -13.83 3.14
N ASP A 183 -4.50 -14.28 3.64
CA ASP A 183 -4.37 -14.84 4.98
C ASP A 183 -4.30 -13.71 6.01
N MET A 184 -3.37 -12.76 5.85
CA MET A 184 -3.07 -11.76 6.89
C MET A 184 -4.10 -10.65 7.00
N VAL A 185 -4.78 -10.25 5.92
CA VAL A 185 -5.76 -9.16 5.95
C VAL A 185 -7.16 -9.70 6.24
N PHE A 186 -7.53 -10.84 5.65
CA PHE A 186 -8.93 -11.29 5.63
C PHE A 186 -9.22 -12.54 6.45
N THR A 187 -8.22 -13.24 6.98
CA THR A 187 -8.42 -14.54 7.63
C THR A 187 -7.88 -14.57 9.05
N GLU A 188 -6.57 -14.33 9.22
CA GLU A 188 -5.88 -14.52 10.49
C GLU A 188 -6.38 -13.63 11.62
N PRO A 189 -6.59 -12.30 11.45
CA PRO A 189 -7.01 -11.43 12.55
C PRO A 189 -8.34 -11.82 13.19
N TYR A 190 -9.15 -12.61 12.48
CA TYR A 190 -10.51 -13.00 12.88
C TYR A 190 -10.58 -14.39 13.53
N GLN A 191 -9.43 -15.04 13.77
CA GLN A 191 -9.35 -16.35 14.41
C GLN A 191 -8.18 -16.44 15.41
N VAL A 192 -8.09 -17.54 16.14
CA VAL A 192 -6.86 -17.85 16.90
C VAL A 192 -5.81 -18.30 15.89
N HIS A 193 -4.73 -17.54 15.76
CA HIS A 193 -3.66 -17.84 14.83
C HIS A 193 -2.29 -17.56 15.50
N PRO A 194 -1.27 -18.42 15.36
CA PRO A 194 0.02 -18.26 16.06
C PRO A 194 0.81 -17.02 15.63
N ARG A 195 0.51 -16.44 14.47
CA ARG A 195 1.14 -15.19 14.00
C ARG A 195 0.49 -13.93 14.56
N ASN A 196 -0.71 -14.02 15.13
CA ASN A 196 -1.39 -12.87 15.69
C ASN A 196 -0.71 -12.44 16.98
N ARG A 197 -0.51 -11.14 17.12
CA ARG A 197 -0.07 -10.49 18.36
C ARG A 197 -0.80 -9.16 18.51
N TRP A 198 -0.77 -8.62 19.72
CA TRP A 198 -1.36 -7.33 20.07
C TRP A 198 -0.74 -6.84 21.38
N THR A 199 -1.04 -5.60 21.78
CA THR A 199 -0.66 -5.08 23.10
C THR A 199 -1.41 -5.82 24.21
N SER A 200 -0.80 -6.90 24.71
CA SER A 200 -1.34 -7.75 25.77
C SER A 200 -0.79 -7.33 27.15
N PRO A 201 -1.58 -7.41 28.23
CA PRO A 201 -2.96 -7.90 28.30
C PRO A 201 -4.03 -6.86 27.92
N ALA A 202 -3.65 -5.61 27.67
CA ALA A 202 -4.58 -4.48 27.54
C ALA A 202 -5.65 -4.66 26.45
N LEU A 203 -5.33 -5.35 25.35
CA LEU A 203 -6.25 -5.61 24.24
C LEU A 203 -6.78 -7.05 24.16
N ASP A 204 -6.52 -7.91 25.15
CA ASP A 204 -6.93 -9.33 25.11
C ASP A 204 -8.45 -9.49 24.92
N GLY A 205 -9.23 -8.71 25.66
CA GLY A 205 -10.69 -8.69 25.56
C GLY A 205 -11.16 -8.23 24.18
N LEU A 206 -10.54 -7.18 23.63
CA LEU A 206 -10.90 -6.67 22.31
C LEU A 206 -10.53 -7.62 21.18
N ALA A 207 -9.38 -8.29 21.29
CA ALA A 207 -8.98 -9.34 20.38
C ALA A 207 -9.98 -10.52 20.44
N ALA A 208 -10.49 -10.87 21.62
CA ALA A 208 -11.54 -11.88 21.77
C ALA A 208 -12.86 -11.44 21.13
N GLU A 209 -13.31 -10.21 21.38
CA GLU A 209 -14.49 -9.62 20.75
C GLU A 209 -14.42 -9.70 19.21
N VAL A 210 -13.29 -9.29 18.60
CA VAL A 210 -13.09 -9.37 17.13
C VAL A 210 -13.19 -10.80 16.61
N ARG A 211 -12.64 -11.77 17.36
CA ARG A 211 -12.73 -13.19 17.01
C ARG A 211 -14.10 -13.79 17.25
N GLU A 212 -14.99 -13.16 18.00
CA GLU A 212 -16.34 -13.65 18.27
C GLU A 212 -17.41 -12.90 17.43
N ASP A 213 -17.06 -11.75 16.85
CA ASP A 213 -17.95 -10.93 16.04
C ASP A 213 -18.29 -11.57 14.69
N VAL A 214 -19.47 -12.21 14.63
CA VAL A 214 -19.96 -12.88 13.42
C VAL A 214 -20.23 -11.91 12.26
N PRO A 215 -20.90 -10.75 12.44
CA PRO A 215 -21.01 -9.73 11.40
C PRO A 215 -19.66 -9.33 10.79
N LEU A 216 -18.64 -9.12 11.63
CA LEU A 216 -17.30 -8.76 11.20
C LEU A 216 -16.65 -9.85 10.34
N LYS A 217 -16.73 -11.12 10.78
CA LYS A 217 -16.24 -12.28 10.01
C LYS A 217 -16.94 -12.44 8.67
N LEU A 218 -18.25 -12.23 8.62
CA LEU A 218 -19.03 -12.30 7.38
C LEU A 218 -18.61 -11.18 6.42
N ALA A 219 -18.39 -9.96 6.92
CA ALA A 219 -17.90 -8.84 6.14
C ALA A 219 -16.49 -9.11 5.59
N ALA A 220 -15.54 -9.54 6.44
CA ALA A 220 -14.19 -9.92 6.03
C ALA A 220 -14.19 -11.04 4.98
N SER A 221 -15.05 -12.06 5.14
CA SER A 221 -15.19 -13.16 4.19
C SER A 221 -15.75 -12.72 2.84
N ARG A 222 -16.70 -11.78 2.81
CA ARG A 222 -17.23 -11.19 1.57
C ARG A 222 -16.15 -10.38 0.88
N LEU A 223 -15.37 -9.62 1.64
CA LEU A 223 -14.28 -8.81 1.12
C LEU A 223 -13.14 -9.67 0.57
N LYS A 224 -12.81 -10.79 1.23
CA LYS A 224 -11.88 -11.80 0.71
C LYS A 224 -12.30 -12.33 -0.65
N ARG A 225 -13.58 -12.70 -0.80
CA ARG A 225 -14.11 -13.16 -2.10
C ARG A 225 -14.01 -12.07 -3.17
N HIS A 226 -14.34 -10.84 -2.82
CA HIS A 226 -14.18 -9.71 -3.74
C HIS A 226 -12.70 -9.53 -4.17
N TYR A 227 -11.75 -9.63 -3.24
CA TYR A 227 -10.30 -9.61 -3.52
C TYR A 227 -9.87 -10.73 -4.47
N LEU A 228 -10.38 -11.95 -4.26
CA LEU A 228 -10.04 -13.14 -5.07
C LEU A 228 -10.63 -13.11 -6.48
N ASP A 229 -11.86 -12.61 -6.62
CA ASP A 229 -12.64 -12.79 -7.86
C ASP A 229 -12.57 -11.58 -8.81
N THR A 230 -12.07 -10.43 -8.35
CA THR A 230 -12.19 -9.15 -9.07
C THR A 230 -10.88 -8.70 -9.70
N THR A 231 -10.89 -8.43 -11.01
CA THR A 231 -9.70 -8.04 -11.79
C THR A 231 -9.84 -6.66 -12.44
N GLU A 232 -10.13 -5.61 -11.65
CA GLU A 232 -10.48 -4.27 -12.13
C GLU A 232 -9.30 -3.49 -12.72
N ALA A 233 -8.14 -3.49 -12.05
CA ALA A 233 -6.94 -2.74 -12.43
C ALA A 233 -5.67 -3.45 -11.95
N LEU A 234 -4.51 -3.07 -12.48
CA LEU A 234 -3.23 -3.47 -11.88
C LEU A 234 -3.06 -2.66 -10.58
N LEU A 235 -2.98 -3.35 -9.47
CA LEU A 235 -2.80 -2.75 -8.16
C LEU A 235 -1.31 -2.60 -7.84
N HIS A 236 -0.99 -1.71 -6.91
CA HIS A 236 0.23 -1.82 -6.12
C HIS A 236 0.16 -3.05 -5.21
N GLY A 237 -0.97 -3.30 -4.57
CA GLY A 237 -1.21 -4.49 -3.75
C GLY A 237 -0.64 -4.45 -2.33
N ASP A 238 0.03 -3.37 -1.92
CA ASP A 238 0.48 -3.10 -0.53
C ASP A 238 0.75 -1.60 -0.33
N LEU A 239 -0.18 -0.75 -0.82
CA LEU A 239 0.00 0.71 -0.82
C LEU A 239 -0.24 1.29 0.58
N HIS A 240 0.80 1.21 1.41
CA HIS A 240 0.80 1.77 2.76
C HIS A 240 1.83 2.89 2.91
N THR A 241 1.77 3.68 3.98
CA THR A 241 2.72 4.81 4.20
C THR A 241 4.19 4.38 4.37
N GLY A 242 4.47 3.07 4.50
CA GLY A 242 5.82 2.51 4.41
C GLY A 242 6.33 2.26 2.98
N SER A 243 5.44 2.26 1.98
CA SER A 243 5.75 2.03 0.55
C SER A 243 5.79 3.36 -0.22
N ILE A 244 5.92 4.46 0.52
CA ILE A 244 5.86 5.83 0.00
C ILE A 244 7.07 6.56 0.57
N MET A 245 7.87 7.13 -0.31
CA MET A 245 9.01 7.97 0.03
C MET A 245 8.71 9.43 -0.34
N VAL A 246 9.08 10.36 0.54
CA VAL A 246 8.70 11.78 0.42
C VAL A 246 9.84 12.74 0.72
N THR A 247 9.81 13.87 0.04
CA THR A 247 10.41 15.14 0.49
C THR A 247 9.27 16.16 0.67
N GLN A 248 9.59 17.41 1.02
CA GLN A 248 8.59 18.48 1.05
C GLN A 248 7.90 18.68 -0.32
N GLU A 249 8.61 18.40 -1.41
CA GLU A 249 8.18 18.73 -2.78
C GLU A 249 7.92 17.50 -3.65
N ASP A 250 8.24 16.28 -3.21
CA ASP A 250 8.15 15.09 -4.05
C ASP A 250 7.61 13.87 -3.29
N THR A 251 6.87 13.02 -4.00
CA THR A 251 6.28 11.78 -3.48
C THR A 251 6.53 10.67 -4.48
N ARG A 252 7.10 9.57 -4.00
CA ARG A 252 7.50 8.40 -4.79
C ARG A 252 6.97 7.12 -4.18
N ILE A 253 6.37 6.27 -4.99
CA ILE A 253 5.76 5.01 -4.59
C ILE A 253 6.70 3.86 -4.96
N ILE A 254 7.04 3.02 -3.98
CA ILE A 254 8.02 1.94 -4.08
C ILE A 254 7.37 0.59 -3.74
N ASP A 255 8.11 -0.52 -3.81
CA ASP A 255 7.71 -1.83 -3.25
C ASP A 255 6.42 -2.43 -3.83
N GLN A 256 6.31 -2.48 -5.15
CA GLN A 256 5.12 -2.98 -5.87
C GLN A 256 5.14 -4.50 -6.11
N GLU A 257 5.76 -5.26 -5.21
CA GLU A 257 5.92 -6.71 -5.34
C GLU A 257 4.64 -7.52 -5.10
N PHE A 258 3.65 -6.92 -4.46
CA PHE A 258 2.31 -7.47 -4.30
C PHE A 258 1.38 -7.18 -5.47
N ALA A 259 1.89 -6.51 -6.52
CA ALA A 259 1.08 -6.12 -7.65
C ALA A 259 0.41 -7.33 -8.31
N PHE A 260 -0.88 -7.19 -8.55
CA PHE A 260 -1.68 -8.11 -9.35
C PHE A 260 -2.91 -7.37 -9.90
N TYR A 261 -3.62 -8.00 -10.83
CA TYR A 261 -4.88 -7.47 -11.30
C TYR A 261 -5.99 -7.77 -10.30
N GLY A 262 -6.36 -6.77 -9.50
CA GLY A 262 -7.27 -6.89 -8.36
C GLY A 262 -8.37 -5.81 -8.33
N PRO A 263 -9.16 -5.72 -7.25
CA PRO A 263 -10.12 -4.65 -7.04
C PRO A 263 -9.41 -3.33 -6.70
N MET A 264 -9.72 -2.26 -7.43
CA MET A 264 -9.15 -0.91 -7.24
C MET A 264 -9.30 -0.43 -5.79
N ALA A 265 -10.41 -0.81 -5.16
CA ALA A 265 -10.76 -0.48 -3.80
C ALA A 265 -9.73 -0.95 -2.76
N PHE A 266 -8.92 -1.97 -3.06
CA PHE A 266 -7.91 -2.48 -2.11
C PHE A 266 -6.79 -1.47 -1.86
N ASP A 267 -6.22 -0.87 -2.92
CA ASP A 267 -5.18 0.17 -2.77
C ASP A 267 -5.75 1.44 -2.12
N VAL A 268 -6.97 1.82 -2.48
CA VAL A 268 -7.69 2.95 -1.85
C VAL A 268 -7.87 2.70 -0.35
N GLY A 269 -8.36 1.52 0.02
CA GLY A 269 -8.60 1.15 1.42
C GLY A 269 -7.30 1.03 2.23
N SER A 270 -6.25 0.45 1.64
CA SER A 270 -4.93 0.34 2.27
C SER A 270 -4.35 1.72 2.61
N LEU A 271 -4.36 2.64 1.65
CA LEU A 271 -3.85 4.00 1.87
C LEU A 271 -4.70 4.74 2.91
N LEU A 272 -6.02 4.67 2.81
CA LEU A 272 -6.94 5.27 3.79
C LEU A 272 -6.67 4.76 5.21
N ALA A 273 -6.57 3.44 5.39
CA ALA A 273 -6.29 2.83 6.68
C ALA A 273 -4.97 3.30 7.27
N HIS A 274 -3.92 3.42 6.47
CA HIS A 274 -2.61 3.85 6.97
C HIS A 274 -2.54 5.34 7.32
N LEU A 275 -3.31 6.20 6.65
CA LEU A 275 -3.49 7.58 7.08
C LEU A 275 -4.32 7.67 8.38
N LEU A 276 -5.34 6.83 8.54
CA LEU A 276 -6.13 6.74 9.77
C LEU A 276 -5.33 6.17 10.96
N LEU A 277 -4.48 5.15 10.74
CA LEU A 277 -3.53 4.64 11.75
C LEU A 277 -2.62 5.75 12.24
N ASN A 278 -2.09 6.55 11.30
CA ASN A 278 -1.25 7.67 11.66
C ASN A 278 -2.02 8.71 12.49
N PHE A 279 -3.24 9.08 12.09
CA PHE A 279 -4.12 9.97 12.85
C PHE A 279 -4.31 9.48 14.30
N PHE A 280 -4.74 8.23 14.49
CA PHE A 280 -4.99 7.69 15.84
C PHE A 280 -3.72 7.54 16.68
N SER A 281 -2.56 7.37 16.05
CA SER A 281 -1.27 7.29 16.77
C SER A 281 -0.80 8.64 17.34
N GLN A 282 -1.29 9.77 16.80
CA GLN A 282 -0.77 11.10 17.15
C GLN A 282 -0.91 11.41 18.64
N ASP A 283 -2.01 10.99 19.27
CA ASP A 283 -2.20 11.15 20.71
C ASP A 283 -1.11 10.43 21.52
N GLY A 284 -0.62 9.28 21.04
CA GLY A 284 0.48 8.54 21.66
C GLY A 284 1.85 9.23 21.52
N HIS A 285 2.05 10.02 20.47
CA HIS A 285 3.27 10.78 20.21
C HIS A 285 3.26 12.21 20.77
N SER A 286 2.15 12.62 21.39
CA SER A 286 1.97 13.97 21.94
C SER A 286 2.75 14.14 23.24
N THR A 287 3.47 15.26 23.37
CA THR A 287 4.11 15.71 24.62
C THR A 287 3.72 17.15 24.92
N ALA A 288 4.05 17.65 26.11
CA ALA A 288 3.77 19.04 26.48
C ALA A 288 4.49 20.05 25.57
N GLU A 289 5.68 19.70 25.09
CA GLU A 289 6.53 20.52 24.22
C GLU A 289 6.17 20.39 22.74
N ALA A 290 5.57 19.27 22.34
CA ALA A 290 5.20 18.96 20.96
C ALA A 290 3.76 18.39 20.90
N PRO A 291 2.74 19.24 21.12
CA PRO A 291 1.35 18.82 21.01
C PRO A 291 1.02 18.41 19.58
N ARG A 292 0.21 17.35 19.42
CA ARG A 292 -0.07 16.73 18.12
C ARG A 292 -1.43 17.05 17.53
N ASP A 293 -2.30 17.79 18.22
CA ASP A 293 -3.68 18.07 17.76
C ASP A 293 -3.74 18.72 16.37
N ALA A 294 -2.93 19.76 16.16
CA ALA A 294 -2.86 20.44 14.86
C ALA A 294 -2.25 19.55 13.76
N TYR A 295 -1.44 18.55 14.12
CA TYR A 295 -0.92 17.58 13.17
C TYR A 295 -1.97 16.51 12.84
N ALA A 296 -2.67 15.99 13.85
CA ALA A 296 -3.78 15.06 13.68
C ALA A 296 -4.87 15.65 12.76
N SER A 297 -5.24 16.93 12.95
CA SER A 297 -6.14 17.64 12.04
C SER A 297 -5.62 17.68 10.61
N TRP A 298 -4.33 17.98 10.42
CA TRP A 298 -3.69 17.99 9.10
C TRP A 298 -3.71 16.61 8.42
N VAL A 299 -3.57 15.51 9.17
CA VAL A 299 -3.69 14.14 8.62
C VAL A 299 -5.08 13.93 8.03
N LEU A 300 -6.14 14.32 8.74
CA LEU A 300 -7.51 14.18 8.25
C LEU A 300 -7.80 15.12 7.06
N GLU A 301 -7.30 16.35 7.09
CA GLU A 301 -7.36 17.27 5.93
C GLU A 301 -6.66 16.66 4.70
N THR A 302 -5.54 15.97 4.91
CA THR A 302 -4.82 15.26 3.84
C THR A 302 -5.64 14.11 3.28
N VAL A 303 -6.35 13.35 4.12
CA VAL A 303 -7.28 12.29 3.69
C VAL A 303 -8.41 12.87 2.83
N GLU A 304 -9.05 13.95 3.30
CA GLU A 304 -10.13 14.64 2.59
C GLU A 304 -9.66 15.18 1.22
N ALA A 305 -8.50 15.84 1.19
CA ALA A 305 -7.93 16.40 -0.02
C ALA A 305 -7.49 15.31 -1.01
N TRP A 306 -6.88 14.23 -0.53
CA TRP A 306 -6.43 13.12 -1.37
C TRP A 306 -7.61 12.44 -2.07
N TRP A 307 -8.64 12.03 -1.32
CA TRP A 307 -9.78 11.33 -1.92
C TRP A 307 -10.55 12.22 -2.89
N SER A 308 -10.80 13.48 -2.53
CA SER A 308 -11.50 14.43 -3.41
C SER A 308 -10.72 14.65 -4.71
N SER A 309 -9.40 14.83 -4.61
CA SER A 309 -8.54 14.99 -5.80
C SER A 309 -8.48 13.71 -6.64
N PHE A 310 -8.45 12.52 -6.02
CA PHE A 310 -8.49 11.24 -6.73
C PHE A 310 -9.80 11.09 -7.50
N HIS A 311 -10.93 11.35 -6.83
CA HIS A 311 -12.26 11.27 -7.43
C HIS A 311 -12.37 12.15 -8.68
N ASP A 312 -11.98 13.43 -8.56
CA ASP A 312 -12.08 14.38 -9.66
C ASP A 312 -11.11 14.05 -10.80
N THR A 313 -9.88 13.67 -10.47
CA THR A 313 -8.88 13.26 -11.47
C THR A 313 -9.32 12.00 -12.21
N PHE A 314 -9.86 11.00 -11.51
CA PHE A 314 -10.34 9.76 -12.14
C PHE A 314 -11.54 10.01 -13.06
N LEU A 315 -12.50 10.84 -12.65
CA LEU A 315 -13.61 11.24 -13.53
C LEU A 315 -13.12 11.95 -14.77
N GLN A 316 -12.20 12.91 -14.61
CA GLN A 316 -11.62 13.63 -15.73
C GLN A 316 -10.91 12.67 -16.71
N LEU A 317 -10.07 11.76 -16.19
CA LEU A 317 -9.42 10.74 -17.02
C LEU A 317 -10.44 9.88 -17.76
N TRP A 318 -11.55 9.49 -17.12
CA TRP A 318 -12.58 8.70 -17.77
C TRP A 318 -13.35 9.48 -18.84
N GLU A 319 -13.60 10.77 -18.61
CA GLU A 319 -14.24 11.64 -19.60
C GLU A 319 -13.36 11.84 -20.84
N GLU A 320 -12.06 12.05 -20.65
CA GLU A 320 -11.11 12.39 -21.71
C GLU A 320 -10.53 11.15 -22.42
N GLN A 321 -10.31 10.06 -21.67
CA GLN A 321 -9.53 8.89 -22.11
C GLN A 321 -10.28 7.56 -21.90
N GLY A 322 -11.60 7.60 -21.68
CA GLY A 322 -12.48 6.44 -21.55
C GLY A 322 -12.74 5.71 -22.86
N HIS A 323 -11.70 5.24 -23.53
CA HIS A 323 -11.74 4.56 -24.83
C HIS A 323 -11.45 3.06 -24.74
N GLY A 324 -11.43 2.50 -23.52
CA GLY A 324 -11.22 1.07 -23.29
C GLY A 324 -12.40 0.21 -23.69
N ALA A 325 -12.31 -1.09 -23.36
CA ALA A 325 -13.36 -2.06 -23.64
C ALA A 325 -14.59 -1.92 -22.72
N GLY A 326 -14.45 -1.27 -21.56
CA GLY A 326 -15.53 -0.99 -20.62
C GLY A 326 -16.30 0.28 -20.98
N ASP A 327 -17.62 0.22 -20.90
CA ASP A 327 -18.56 1.33 -21.12
C ASP A 327 -18.35 2.10 -22.44
N PRO A 328 -18.54 1.44 -23.60
CA PRO A 328 -18.28 2.03 -24.91
C PRO A 328 -19.14 3.28 -25.14
N SER A 329 -18.50 4.45 -25.14
CA SER A 329 -19.13 5.77 -25.28
C SER A 329 -19.98 5.92 -26.54
N ALA A 330 -19.67 5.13 -27.59
CA ALA A 330 -20.44 5.06 -28.83
C ALA A 330 -21.92 4.63 -28.64
N LEU A 331 -22.25 3.96 -27.52
CA LEU A 331 -23.64 3.62 -27.18
C LEU A 331 -24.44 4.82 -26.63
N PHE A 332 -23.75 5.89 -26.21
CA PHE A 332 -24.32 6.99 -25.42
C PHE A 332 -24.23 8.34 -26.15
N THR A 333 -24.58 8.38 -27.44
CA THR A 333 -24.41 9.58 -28.30
C THR A 333 -25.53 10.62 -28.22
N THR A 334 -26.65 10.31 -27.57
CA THR A 334 -27.72 11.29 -27.34
C THR A 334 -27.42 12.14 -26.10
N PRO A 335 -27.99 13.36 -25.96
CA PRO A 335 -27.85 14.15 -24.74
C PRO A 335 -28.24 13.37 -23.47
N THR A 336 -29.36 12.63 -23.51
CA THR A 336 -29.81 11.78 -22.41
C THR A 336 -28.85 10.63 -22.14
N GLY A 337 -28.32 9.99 -23.19
CA GLY A 337 -27.33 8.92 -23.07
C GLY A 337 -26.04 9.39 -22.41
N ARG A 338 -25.50 10.55 -22.82
CA ARG A 338 -24.32 11.15 -22.19
C ARG A 338 -24.54 11.47 -20.72
N ALA A 339 -25.71 12.02 -20.38
CA ALA A 339 -26.06 12.31 -18.99
C ALA A 339 -26.15 11.02 -18.14
N ALA A 340 -26.72 9.95 -18.70
CA ALA A 340 -26.79 8.64 -18.03
C ALA A 340 -25.39 8.03 -17.83
N LEU A 341 -24.51 8.07 -18.85
CA LEU A 341 -23.13 7.60 -18.71
C LEU A 341 -22.39 8.40 -17.62
N GLN A 342 -22.57 9.72 -17.56
CA GLN A 342 -21.97 10.53 -16.50
C GLN A 342 -22.47 10.17 -15.10
N ALA A 343 -23.76 9.85 -14.97
CA ALA A 343 -24.32 9.37 -13.70
C ALA A 343 -23.73 8.01 -13.31
N GLU A 344 -23.54 7.10 -14.27
CA GLU A 344 -22.93 5.78 -14.01
C GLU A 344 -21.47 5.90 -13.56
N ARG A 345 -20.68 6.81 -14.17
CA ARG A 345 -19.29 7.08 -13.73
C ARG A 345 -19.23 7.51 -12.27
N ARG A 346 -20.14 8.39 -11.85
CA ARG A 346 -20.24 8.83 -10.44
C ARG A 346 -20.68 7.68 -9.54
N ALA A 347 -21.63 6.85 -9.99
CA ALA A 347 -22.08 5.68 -9.25
C ALA A 347 -20.96 4.64 -9.09
N PHE A 348 -20.11 4.45 -10.11
CA PHE A 348 -18.92 3.61 -10.04
C PHE A 348 -17.96 4.09 -8.95
N LEU A 349 -17.62 5.38 -8.93
CA LEU A 349 -16.73 5.91 -7.90
C LEU A 349 -17.34 5.86 -6.49
N GLN A 350 -18.66 5.98 -6.37
CA GLN A 350 -19.33 5.77 -5.09
C GLN A 350 -19.19 4.32 -4.60
N ARG A 351 -19.33 3.33 -5.49
CA ARG A 351 -19.11 1.91 -5.16
C ARG A 351 -17.64 1.65 -4.79
N LEU A 352 -16.71 2.21 -5.56
CA LEU A 352 -15.28 2.14 -5.29
C LEU A 352 -14.94 2.69 -3.90
N TRP A 353 -15.52 3.84 -3.53
CA TRP A 353 -15.37 4.43 -2.20
C TRP A 353 -15.89 3.50 -1.10
N GLU A 354 -17.12 3.02 -1.22
CA GLU A 354 -17.73 2.14 -0.23
C GLU A 354 -16.93 0.86 -0.02
N GLN A 355 -16.46 0.23 -1.11
CA GLN A 355 -15.57 -0.92 -1.05
C GLN A 355 -14.22 -0.55 -0.41
N GLY A 356 -13.65 0.61 -0.75
CA GLY A 356 -12.39 1.10 -0.19
C GLY A 356 -12.49 1.34 1.33
N VAL A 357 -13.61 1.86 1.80
CA VAL A 357 -13.90 2.00 3.24
C VAL A 357 -13.91 0.64 3.93
N ALA A 358 -14.52 -0.39 3.33
CA ALA A 358 -14.50 -1.74 3.88
C ALA A 358 -13.08 -2.33 3.93
N TYR A 359 -12.28 -2.18 2.87
CA TYR A 359 -10.86 -2.57 2.87
C TYR A 359 -10.05 -1.82 3.92
N ALA A 360 -10.33 -0.53 4.15
CA ALA A 360 -9.68 0.22 5.21
C ALA A 360 -9.99 -0.38 6.60
N GLY A 361 -11.24 -0.79 6.85
CA GLY A 361 -11.60 -1.47 8.09
C GLY A 361 -10.84 -2.79 8.31
N ALA A 362 -10.72 -3.63 7.28
CA ALA A 362 -9.95 -4.86 7.35
C ALA A 362 -8.44 -4.61 7.57
N GLU A 363 -7.88 -3.62 6.88
CA GLU A 363 -6.48 -3.22 7.00
C GLU A 363 -6.18 -2.65 8.39
N LEU A 364 -7.06 -1.84 8.98
CA LEU A 364 -6.92 -1.40 10.36
C LEU A 364 -6.84 -2.60 11.32
N LEU A 365 -7.77 -3.55 11.22
CA LEU A 365 -7.80 -4.72 12.10
C LEU A 365 -6.54 -5.58 11.97
N ARG A 366 -6.05 -5.82 10.76
CA ARG A 366 -4.84 -6.64 10.55
C ARG A 366 -3.57 -6.00 11.09
N ARG A 367 -3.51 -4.67 11.16
CA ARG A 367 -2.37 -3.94 11.73
C ARG A 367 -2.37 -3.93 13.27
N ILE A 368 -3.52 -4.19 13.90
CA ILE A 368 -3.66 -4.25 15.37
C ILE A 368 -3.55 -5.69 15.89
N PHE A 369 -4.15 -6.66 15.19
CA PHE A 369 -4.27 -8.05 15.65
C PHE A 369 -3.54 -9.09 14.79
N GLY A 370 -2.87 -8.68 13.71
CA GLY A 370 -2.12 -9.57 12.82
C GLY A 370 -0.63 -9.63 13.18
N LEU A 371 0.18 -10.16 12.23
CA LEU A 371 1.64 -10.27 12.41
C LEU A 371 2.37 -8.93 12.26
N ALA A 372 2.03 -8.20 11.19
CA ALA A 372 2.78 -7.05 10.71
C ALA A 372 2.15 -5.75 11.21
N HIS A 373 2.58 -5.31 12.38
CA HIS A 373 2.15 -4.05 12.98
C HIS A 373 2.74 -2.84 12.24
N THR A 374 2.41 -1.64 12.69
CA THR A 374 2.90 -0.38 12.12
C THR A 374 3.74 0.42 13.11
N LEU A 375 4.81 1.05 12.61
CA LEU A 375 5.68 1.90 13.43
C LEU A 375 4.98 3.11 14.04
N ASP A 376 3.88 3.57 13.44
CA ASP A 376 3.03 4.63 13.99
C ASP A 376 2.61 4.28 15.42
N LEU A 377 2.26 3.02 15.70
CA LEU A 377 1.81 2.59 17.03
C LEU A 377 2.95 1.97 17.83
N GLU A 378 3.80 1.16 17.20
CA GLU A 378 4.89 0.44 17.89
C GLU A 378 5.99 1.34 18.45
N ARG A 379 6.12 2.59 17.97
CA ARG A 379 7.06 3.57 18.54
C ARG A 379 6.53 4.23 19.83
N ILE A 380 5.25 4.11 20.15
CA ILE A 380 4.66 4.64 21.40
C ILE A 380 5.15 3.76 22.55
N GLN A 381 6.03 4.32 23.40
CA GLN A 381 6.67 3.58 24.50
C GLN A 381 5.71 3.25 25.65
N ASP A 382 4.78 4.15 25.93
CA ASP A 382 3.75 3.95 26.95
C ASP A 382 2.70 2.97 26.43
N VAL A 383 2.68 1.78 27.06
CA VAL A 383 1.85 0.66 26.65
C VAL A 383 0.36 0.96 26.77
N ASP A 384 -0.06 1.70 27.80
CA ASP A 384 -1.48 2.03 28.02
C ASP A 384 -1.94 3.09 27.02
N ARG A 385 -1.09 4.08 26.73
CA ARG A 385 -1.34 5.06 25.66
C ARG A 385 -1.40 4.39 24.29
N ARG A 386 -0.49 3.45 24.00
CA ARG A 386 -0.50 2.66 22.76
C ARG A 386 -1.81 1.87 22.64
N ALA A 387 -2.17 1.11 23.68
CA ALA A 387 -3.41 0.32 23.70
C ALA A 387 -4.66 1.19 23.51
N THR A 388 -4.67 2.41 24.07
CA THR A 388 -5.77 3.38 23.86
C THR A 388 -5.89 3.81 22.40
N CYS A 389 -4.76 4.11 21.75
CA CYS A 389 -4.73 4.45 20.33
C CYS A 389 -5.18 3.26 19.46
N GLU A 390 -4.69 2.06 19.76
CA GLU A 390 -5.06 0.82 19.09
C GLU A 390 -6.56 0.49 19.23
N ALA A 391 -7.13 0.64 20.43
CA ALA A 391 -8.55 0.40 20.67
C ALA A 391 -9.46 1.34 19.87
N ARG A 392 -9.04 2.61 19.70
CA ARG A 392 -9.73 3.59 18.85
C ARG A 392 -9.69 3.20 17.38
N CYS A 393 -8.54 2.72 16.87
CA CYS A 393 -8.45 2.16 15.52
C CYS A 393 -9.47 1.03 15.32
N VAL A 394 -9.55 0.09 16.26
CA VAL A 394 -10.46 -1.07 16.17
C VAL A 394 -11.94 -0.63 16.22
N GLN A 395 -12.28 0.35 17.06
CA GLN A 395 -13.63 0.90 17.13
C GLN A 395 -14.09 1.45 15.77
N LEU A 396 -13.26 2.26 15.11
CA LEU A 396 -13.60 2.77 13.78
C LEU A 396 -13.61 1.62 12.75
N ALA A 397 -12.59 0.76 12.77
CA ALA A 397 -12.39 -0.31 11.81
C ALA A 397 -13.60 -1.25 11.69
N ARG A 398 -14.19 -1.62 12.84
CA ARG A 398 -15.40 -2.46 12.86
C ARG A 398 -16.54 -1.80 12.08
N SER A 399 -16.78 -0.51 12.30
CA SER A 399 -17.84 0.24 11.62
C SER A 399 -17.57 0.37 10.12
N LEU A 400 -16.34 0.68 9.72
CA LEU A 400 -15.95 0.76 8.31
C LEU A 400 -16.13 -0.57 7.58
N LEU A 401 -15.80 -1.70 8.21
CA LEU A 401 -15.89 -3.02 7.59
C LEU A 401 -17.33 -3.57 7.54
N VAL A 402 -18.12 -3.37 8.61
CA VAL A 402 -19.47 -3.94 8.72
C VAL A 402 -20.54 -3.05 8.07
N GLU A 403 -20.37 -1.72 8.13
CA GLU A 403 -21.36 -0.75 7.68
C GLU A 403 -20.75 0.31 6.73
N PRO A 404 -20.01 -0.08 5.68
CA PRO A 404 -19.32 0.87 4.80
C PRO A 404 -20.27 1.90 4.16
N GLY A 405 -21.50 1.51 3.84
CA GLY A 405 -22.52 2.39 3.26
C GLY A 405 -22.99 3.55 4.16
N ARG A 406 -22.61 3.57 5.45
CA ARG A 406 -22.80 4.75 6.33
C ARG A 406 -21.87 5.91 5.96
N TYR A 407 -20.75 5.61 5.30
CA TYR A 407 -19.70 6.56 4.95
C TYR A 407 -19.82 6.93 3.49
N ARG A 408 -20.77 7.80 3.16
CA ARG A 408 -21.05 8.16 1.76
C ARG A 408 -19.97 9.05 1.15
N SER A 409 -19.20 9.73 1.98
CA SER A 409 -18.10 10.62 1.60
C SER A 409 -16.89 10.46 2.52
N VAL A 410 -15.74 10.97 2.07
CA VAL A 410 -14.52 11.04 2.89
C VAL A 410 -14.72 11.84 4.18
N PHE A 411 -15.57 12.86 4.14
CA PHE A 411 -15.90 13.67 5.31
C PHE A 411 -16.64 12.88 6.39
N ASP A 412 -17.44 11.89 6.02
CA ASP A 412 -18.10 11.01 6.99
C ASP A 412 -17.08 10.16 7.75
N VAL A 413 -16.04 9.68 7.06
CA VAL A 413 -14.95 8.89 7.67
C VAL A 413 -14.11 9.77 8.60
N THR A 414 -13.71 10.96 8.15
CA THR A 414 -12.91 11.86 8.99
C THR A 414 -13.70 12.42 10.16
N ALA A 415 -15.00 12.69 10.00
CA ALA A 415 -15.88 13.04 11.12
C ALA A 415 -15.96 11.91 12.16
N ALA A 416 -16.18 10.67 11.72
CA ALA A 416 -16.19 9.52 12.63
C ALA A 416 -14.83 9.29 13.30
N ALA A 417 -13.71 9.51 12.58
CA ALA A 417 -12.38 9.43 13.17
C ALA A 417 -12.18 10.50 14.27
N ARG A 418 -12.63 11.74 14.05
CA ARG A 418 -12.61 12.81 15.08
C ARG A 418 -13.47 12.44 16.30
N GLU A 419 -14.68 11.91 16.08
CA GLU A 419 -15.57 11.47 17.18
C GLU A 419 -14.91 10.37 18.03
N VAL A 420 -14.34 9.35 17.39
CA VAL A 420 -13.64 8.25 18.07
C VAL A 420 -12.37 8.75 18.78
N GLY A 421 -11.61 9.64 18.14
CA GLY A 421 -10.41 10.26 18.71
C GLY A 421 -10.70 11.06 19.98
N ALA A 422 -11.81 11.80 20.01
CA ALA A 422 -12.25 12.56 21.19
C ALA A 422 -12.76 11.68 22.36
N GLY A 423 -12.79 10.35 22.21
CA GLY A 423 -13.22 9.43 23.26
C GLY A 423 -14.75 9.27 23.37
N ALA A 424 -15.50 9.54 22.30
CA ALA A 424 -16.94 9.29 22.31
C ALA A 424 -17.22 7.78 22.51
N PRO A 425 -18.16 7.41 23.42
CA PRO A 425 -18.46 6.01 23.70
C PRO A 425 -18.95 5.29 22.44
N ARG A 426 -18.64 3.99 22.33
CA ARG A 426 -19.18 3.12 21.27
C ARG A 426 -20.70 3.29 21.22
N ARG A 427 -21.24 3.83 20.12
CA ARG A 427 -22.69 3.78 19.89
C ARG A 427 -23.08 2.31 19.80
N GLN A 428 -23.85 1.81 20.75
CA GLN A 428 -24.42 0.47 20.68
C GLN A 428 -25.29 0.42 19.41
N VAL A 429 -24.87 -0.38 18.44
CA VAL A 429 -25.67 -0.68 17.25
C VAL A 429 -26.53 -1.88 17.63
N GLY A 430 -27.84 -1.64 17.76
CA GLY A 430 -28.84 -2.65 18.06
C GLY A 430 -29.20 -3.52 16.86
#